data_AF-A0AAE4HZV8-F1
#
_entry.id   AF-A0AAE4HZV8-F1
#
_cell.length_a   1.000
_cell.length_b   1.000
_cell.length_c   1.000
_cell.angle_alpha   90.00
_cell.angle_beta   90.00
_cell.angle_gamma   90.00
#
_symmetry.space_group_name_H-M   'P 1'
#
loop_
_entity.id
_entity.type
_entity.pdbx_description
1 polymer ?
#
loop_
_entity_poly.entity_id
_entity_poly.type
_entity_poly.pdbx_seq_one_letter_code
_entity_poly.pdbx_strand_id
1 'polypeptide(L)'
;MDKSTLKLKNGFIGKMYYEKLGVAPRRIDGEAGQFQRHIVSNERHGVFHVITPALSHVFKTDDLVEIDGEALFFEDRALNGSDVAPALNARATGVKLVSGGIK
;
A
#
# COMPACT_ATOMS: atom_id res chain seq x y z
N MET A 1 15.11 -15.74 -4.47
CA MET A 1 15.08 -14.79 -3.34
C MET A 1 13.76 -14.96 -2.63
N ASP A 2 13.77 -15.15 -1.31
CA ASP A 2 12.55 -15.26 -0.54
C ASP A 2 11.94 -13.86 -0.33
N LYS A 3 10.80 -13.58 -0.98
CA LYS A 3 10.13 -12.27 -0.92
C LYS A 3 9.67 -11.91 0.50
N SER A 4 9.45 -12.90 1.36
CA SER A 4 9.08 -12.67 2.77
C SER A 4 10.19 -11.97 3.58
N THR A 5 11.42 -11.95 3.06
CA THR A 5 12.58 -11.32 3.72
C THR A 5 12.77 -9.85 3.36
N LEU A 6 12.04 -9.31 2.38
CA LEU A 6 12.15 -7.92 1.94
C LEU A 6 11.33 -6.94 2.80
N LYS A 7 11.60 -6.94 4.11
CA LYS A 7 10.92 -6.04 5.06
C LYS A 7 11.28 -4.58 4.77
N LEU A 8 10.25 -3.75 4.58
CA LEU A 8 10.38 -2.31 4.52
C LEU A 8 10.31 -1.74 5.93
N LYS A 9 11.26 -0.87 6.27
CA LYS A 9 11.19 -0.13 7.54
C LYS A 9 10.03 0.86 7.45
N ASN A 10 9.15 0.91 8.46
CA ASN A 10 8.02 1.84 8.45
C ASN A 10 8.46 3.30 8.26
N GLY A 11 9.59 3.71 8.86
CA GLY A 11 10.18 5.05 8.67
C GLY A 11 10.74 5.33 7.27
N PHE A 12 10.96 4.29 6.44
CA PHE A 12 11.33 4.47 5.04
C PHE A 12 10.14 4.98 4.23
N ILE A 13 8.95 4.37 4.39
CA ILE A 13 7.71 4.80 3.74
C ILE A 13 7.23 6.11 4.37
N GLY A 14 7.13 6.16 5.70
CA GLY A 14 6.65 7.32 6.45
C GLY A 14 5.14 7.49 6.40
N LYS A 15 4.66 8.67 6.80
CA LYS A 15 3.25 9.05 6.67
C LYS A 15 2.94 9.37 5.21
N MET A 16 1.69 9.17 4.83
CA MET A 16 1.22 9.33 3.45
C MET A 16 -0.19 9.87 3.42
N TYR A 17 -0.50 10.68 2.41
CA TYR A 17 -1.86 11.15 2.14
C TYR A 17 -2.61 10.09 1.35
N TYR A 18 -3.84 9.83 1.77
CA TYR A 18 -4.72 8.89 1.10
C TYR A 18 -5.36 9.56 -0.11
N GLU A 19 -5.28 8.92 -1.28
CA GLU A 19 -5.94 9.44 -2.48
C GLU A 19 -7.29 8.74 -2.69
N LYS A 20 -7.26 7.40 -2.80
CA LYS A 20 -8.44 6.56 -3.09
C LYS A 20 -8.13 5.06 -3.03
N LEU A 21 -9.19 4.25 -3.10
CA LEU A 21 -9.10 2.83 -3.44
C LEU A 21 -8.83 2.64 -4.94
N GLY A 22 -7.88 1.78 -5.26
CA GLY A 22 -7.62 1.26 -6.59
C GLY A 22 -8.14 -0.18 -6.78
N VAL A 23 -7.95 -0.72 -7.98
CA VAL A 23 -8.23 -2.12 -8.26
C VAL A 23 -7.17 -3.01 -7.60
N ALA A 24 -7.58 -3.82 -6.63
CA ALA A 24 -6.69 -4.72 -5.92
C ALA A 24 -6.37 -5.99 -6.74
N PRO A 25 -5.17 -6.58 -6.56
CA PRO A 25 -4.89 -7.90 -7.11
C PRO A 25 -5.82 -8.95 -6.48
N ARG A 26 -6.23 -9.95 -7.26
CA ARG A 26 -7.07 -11.07 -6.77
C ARG A 26 -6.27 -12.14 -6.03
N ARG A 27 -4.96 -12.20 -6.28
CA ARG A 27 -4.04 -13.15 -5.66
C ARG A 27 -2.75 -12.45 -5.30
N ILE A 28 -2.17 -12.82 -4.17
CA ILE A 28 -0.86 -12.37 -3.72
C ILE A 28 -0.06 -13.61 -3.36
N ASP A 29 1.14 -13.75 -3.93
CA ASP A 29 2.03 -14.90 -3.70
C ASP A 29 1.37 -16.28 -3.94
N GLY A 30 0.46 -16.35 -4.92
CA GLY A 30 -0.27 -17.57 -5.25
C GLY A 30 -1.53 -17.79 -4.43
N GLU A 31 -1.76 -17.05 -3.35
CA GLU A 31 -2.94 -17.18 -2.50
C GLU A 31 -4.05 -16.23 -2.95
N ALA A 32 -5.28 -16.74 -3.05
CA ALA A 32 -6.46 -15.92 -3.31
C ALA A 32 -6.97 -15.27 -2.02
N GLY A 33 -7.49 -14.06 -2.12
CA GLY A 33 -7.99 -13.34 -0.95
C GLY A 33 -8.74 -12.07 -1.31
N GLN A 34 -9.35 -11.46 -0.29
CA GLN A 34 -9.97 -10.14 -0.38
C GLN A 34 -8.92 -9.10 0.01
N PHE A 35 -8.40 -8.40 -0.99
CA PHE A 35 -7.36 -7.39 -0.82
C PHE A 35 -7.88 -6.01 -1.19
N GLN A 36 -7.24 -4.99 -0.65
CA GLN A 36 -7.46 -3.59 -1.02
C GLN A 36 -6.16 -3.01 -1.56
N ARG A 37 -6.28 -2.15 -2.57
CA ARG A 37 -5.19 -1.30 -3.04
C ARG A 37 -5.47 0.12 -2.59
N HIS A 38 -4.63 0.63 -1.71
CA HIS A 38 -4.64 2.02 -1.29
C HIS A 38 -3.68 2.79 -2.18
N ILE A 39 -4.20 3.74 -2.95
CA ILE A 39 -3.39 4.71 -3.70
C ILE A 39 -3.10 5.84 -2.74
N VAL A 40 -1.82 6.09 -2.51
CA VAL A 40 -1.33 7.03 -1.51
C VAL A 40 -0.15 7.80 -2.08
N SER A 41 0.14 8.95 -1.49
CA SER A 41 1.31 9.73 -1.88
C SER A 41 2.00 10.42 -0.72
N ASN A 42 3.30 10.66 -0.89
CA ASN A 42 4.05 11.56 -0.01
C ASN A 42 5.22 12.22 -0.75
N GLU A 43 5.83 13.21 -0.12
CA GLU A 43 6.94 13.98 -0.69
C GLU A 43 8.14 13.10 -1.09
N ARG A 44 8.42 12.03 -0.34
CA ARG A 44 9.60 11.19 -0.56
C ARG A 44 9.44 10.26 -1.76
N HIS A 45 8.26 9.68 -1.95
CA HIS A 45 8.03 8.57 -2.89
C HIS A 45 7.09 8.92 -4.04
N GLY A 46 6.47 10.11 -4.04
CA GLY A 46 5.42 10.44 -4.99
C GLY A 46 4.19 9.58 -4.77
N VAL A 47 3.50 9.17 -5.85
CA VAL A 47 2.33 8.28 -5.79
C VAL A 47 2.78 6.82 -5.82
N PHE A 48 2.26 6.02 -4.90
CA PHE A 48 2.54 4.59 -4.81
C PHE A 48 1.35 3.81 -4.25
N HIS A 49 1.47 2.48 -4.23
CA HIS A 49 0.38 1.62 -3.76
C HIS A 49 0.76 0.83 -2.50
N VAL A 50 -0.18 0.77 -1.57
CA VAL A 50 -0.13 -0.15 -0.43
C VAL A 50 -1.23 -1.18 -0.58
N ILE A 51 -0.86 -2.46 -0.60
CA ILE A 51 -1.79 -3.59 -0.70
C ILE A 51 -1.96 -4.23 0.67
N THR A 52 -3.20 -4.32 1.14
CA THR A 52 -3.54 -4.94 2.43
C THR A 52 -4.64 -6.00 2.25
N PRO A 53 -4.88 -6.86 3.25
CA PRO A 53 -6.19 -7.49 3.41
C PRO A 53 -7.30 -6.42 3.45
N ALA A 54 -8.54 -6.83 3.18
CA ALA A 54 -9.69 -5.93 3.31
C ALA A 54 -9.79 -5.36 4.73
N LEU A 55 -9.74 -4.03 4.84
CA LEU A 55 -9.87 -3.31 6.10
C LEU A 55 -11.34 -2.91 6.31
N SER A 56 -11.77 -2.85 7.57
CA SER A 56 -13.11 -2.38 7.96
C SER A 56 -13.24 -0.86 7.92
N HIS A 57 -12.13 -0.14 8.00
CA HIS A 57 -12.09 1.32 7.96
C HIS A 57 -12.15 1.83 6.52
N VAL A 58 -12.95 2.87 6.29
CA VAL A 58 -13.03 3.57 5.00
C VAL A 58 -12.33 4.91 5.13
N PHE A 59 -11.18 5.03 4.47
CA PHE A 59 -10.42 6.28 4.40
C PHE A 59 -11.02 7.24 3.38
N LYS A 60 -10.80 8.53 3.60
CA LYS A 60 -11.18 9.61 2.68
C LYS A 60 -9.96 10.17 1.99
N THR A 61 -10.17 10.77 0.83
CA THR A 61 -9.14 11.56 0.16
C THR A 61 -8.60 12.61 1.13
N ASP A 62 -7.29 12.81 1.11
CA ASP A 62 -6.50 13.70 1.97
C ASP A 62 -6.38 13.28 3.45
N ASP A 63 -6.89 12.12 3.85
CA ASP A 63 -6.57 11.54 5.15
C ASP A 63 -5.07 11.27 5.26
N LEU A 64 -4.46 11.70 6.36
CA LEU A 64 -3.08 11.34 6.67
C LEU A 64 -3.08 9.96 7.32
N VAL A 65 -2.42 9.01 6.68
CA VAL A 65 -2.36 7.62 7.10
C VAL A 65 -0.92 7.14 7.26
N GLU A 66 -0.75 6.03 7.96
CA GLU A 66 0.54 5.32 8.04
C GLU A 66 0.31 3.81 8.04
N ILE A 67 1.36 3.05 7.72
CA ILE A 67 1.29 1.59 7.79
C ILE A 67 1.08 1.14 9.23
N ASP A 68 0.14 0.21 9.39
CA ASP A 68 -0.13 -0.45 10.66
C ASP A 68 0.42 -1.88 10.63
N GLY A 69 1.47 -2.13 11.40
CA GLY A 69 2.19 -3.40 11.47
C GLY A 69 3.37 -3.49 10.48
N GLU A 70 3.49 -4.61 9.77
CA GLU A 70 4.62 -4.92 8.90
C GLU A 70 4.34 -4.55 7.44
N ALA A 71 5.40 -4.14 6.74
CA ALA A 71 5.40 -3.93 5.30
C ALA A 71 6.52 -4.71 4.62
N LEU A 72 6.20 -5.26 3.46
CA LEU A 72 7.12 -5.95 2.57
C LEU A 72 7.14 -5.25 1.23
N PHE A 73 8.30 -5.24 0.56
CA PHE A 73 8.35 -4.89 -0.84
C PHE A 73 7.43 -5.81 -1.64
N PHE A 74 6.58 -5.23 -2.48
CA PHE A 74 5.64 -5.98 -3.29
C PHE A 74 5.75 -5.57 -4.75
N GLU A 75 6.25 -6.48 -5.56
CA GLU A 75 6.34 -6.31 -7.01
C GLU A 75 4.95 -6.47 -7.64
N ASP A 76 4.09 -5.45 -7.51
CA ASP A 76 2.73 -5.48 -8.06
C ASP A 76 2.75 -5.34 -9.59
N ARG A 77 2.84 -6.47 -10.27
CA ARG A 77 2.76 -6.57 -11.74
C ARG A 77 1.32 -6.64 -12.27
N ALA A 78 0.31 -6.64 -11.39
CA ALA A 78 -1.07 -6.91 -11.79
C ALA A 78 -1.72 -5.76 -12.59
N LEU A 79 -1.26 -4.52 -12.41
CA LEU A 79 -1.83 -3.36 -13.12
C LEU A 79 -1.04 -2.98 -14.37
N ASN A 80 0.28 -3.04 -14.31
CA ASN A 80 1.17 -2.43 -15.31
C ASN A 80 2.16 -3.42 -15.93
N GLY A 81 1.97 -4.72 -15.73
CA GLY A 81 2.85 -5.74 -16.27
C GLY A 81 4.29 -5.57 -15.81
N SER A 82 5.25 -5.71 -16.73
CA SER A 82 6.68 -5.49 -16.45
C SER A 82 7.15 -4.08 -16.83
N ASP A 83 6.23 -3.22 -17.31
CA ASP A 83 6.55 -1.97 -17.99
C ASP A 83 6.54 -0.74 -17.08
N VAL A 84 6.14 -0.90 -15.81
CA VAL A 84 6.23 0.16 -14.80
C VAL A 84 7.14 -0.31 -13.68
N ALA A 85 8.05 0.57 -13.26
CA ALA A 85 8.97 0.31 -12.15
C ALA A 85 8.18 -0.17 -10.92
N PRO A 86 8.30 -1.45 -10.53
CA PRO A 86 7.54 -2.02 -9.42
C PRO A 86 7.98 -1.48 -8.04
N ALA A 87 8.94 -0.56 -8.05
CA ALA A 87 9.88 -0.28 -6.98
C ALA A 87 9.27 0.35 -5.71
N LEU A 88 8.01 0.79 -5.76
CA LEU A 88 7.40 1.58 -4.68
C LEU A 88 6.16 0.94 -4.06
N ASN A 89 5.72 -0.22 -4.54
CA ASN A 89 4.53 -0.86 -3.99
C ASN A 89 4.88 -1.69 -2.74
N ALA A 90 4.02 -1.62 -1.73
CA ALA A 90 4.19 -2.33 -0.48
C ALA A 90 3.02 -3.29 -0.24
N ARG A 91 3.31 -4.51 0.22
CA ARG A 91 2.33 -5.39 0.87
C ARG A 91 2.40 -5.13 2.35
N ALA A 92 1.30 -4.70 2.96
CA ALA A 92 1.25 -4.37 4.37
C ALA A 92 0.17 -5.16 5.10
N THR A 93 0.35 -5.34 6.40
CA THR A 93 -0.68 -5.93 7.28
C THR A 93 -1.89 -5.01 7.42
N GLY A 94 -1.68 -3.70 7.39
CA GLY A 94 -2.75 -2.72 7.49
C GLY A 94 -2.28 -1.29 7.22
N VAL A 95 -3.26 -0.39 7.20
CA VAL A 95 -3.09 1.06 7.17
C VAL A 95 -3.98 1.63 8.26
N LYS A 96 -3.50 2.63 9.00
CA LYS A 96 -4.28 3.31 10.04
C LYS A 96 -4.29 4.82 9.83
N LEU A 97 -5.36 5.44 10.32
CA LEU A 97 -5.54 6.88 10.30
C LEU A 97 -4.60 7.53 11.33
N VAL A 98 -3.85 8.54 10.90
CA VAL A 98 -3.04 9.40 11.77
C VAL A 98 -3.83 10.68 12.09
N SER A 99 -4.38 11.32 11.06
CA SER A 99 -5.27 12.47 11.19
C SER A 99 -6.20 12.56 9.99
N GLY A 100 -7.44 13.01 10.20
CA GLY A 100 -8.38 13.21 9.10
C GLY A 100 -7.98 14.38 8.19
N GLY A 101 -8.27 14.26 6.90
CA GLY A 101 -8.10 15.33 5.92
C GLY A 101 -9.00 16.54 6.25
N ILE A 102 -8.55 17.74 5.85
CA ILE A 102 -9.36 18.96 5.95
C ILE A 102 -10.48 18.86 4.92
N LYS A 103 -11.73 18.97 5.36
CA LYS A 103 -12.92 19.00 4.49
C LYS A 103 -12.94 20.21 3.56
#